data_AF-A0A818VNK0-F1
#
_entry.id   AF-A0A818VNK0-F1
#
_cell.length_a   1.000
_cell.length_b   1.000
_cell.length_c   1.000
_cell.angle_alpha   90.00
_cell.angle_beta   90.00
_cell.angle_gamma   90.00
#
_symmetry.space_group_name_H-M   'P 1'
#
loop_
_entity.id
_entity.type
_entity.pdbx_description
1 polymer ?
#
loop_
_entity_poly.entity_id
_entity_poly.type
_entity_poly.pdbx_seq_one_letter_code
_entity_poly.pdbx_strand_id
1 'polypeptide(L)'
;MGDSLVVDPDSIRFKGQFLAGQLSILSSFCTMANDAMNTSLALFVGTQFIASQILTNDQFQAQINKTVSLLFLDISLSFRQAIDYLEAIIHGNAIMSSYMSNWQFIVNPSANARFIRTRPVWYGNCSCASSDKCSLPMSITNISFPGLLIGCLPLPVLLQSTLECFYNQACLDTLHYALFDHKKMKSLPTSLMMSSHFLPNASIGSIFDELFVENWLREYDYEAFFRACGVSMCTYIYSTRPDILYVLTTIIGLIGGLTVFLRIICPLLVMGYNHLIDFFRNGRRTVPLYTLPVQPSVVVASISTSANIS
;
A
#
# COMPACT_ATOMS: atom_id res chain seq x y z
N MET A 1 -20.53 27.88 51.32
CA MET A 1 -19.85 28.16 50.04
C MET A 1 -19.89 26.87 49.23
N GLY A 2 -20.98 26.67 48.49
CA GLY A 2 -21.15 25.53 47.61
C GLY A 2 -21.39 26.08 46.23
N ASP A 3 -20.30 26.28 45.47
CA ASP A 3 -20.42 26.50 44.05
C ASP A 3 -20.96 25.19 43.46
N SER A 4 -22.20 25.24 43.02
CA SER A 4 -22.85 24.16 42.29
C SER A 4 -21.94 23.74 41.14
N LEU A 5 -21.54 22.46 41.09
CA LEU A 5 -20.77 21.82 40.00
C LEU A 5 -21.56 21.73 38.67
N VAL A 6 -22.45 22.69 38.42
CA VAL A 6 -23.26 22.78 37.21
C VAL A 6 -22.50 23.69 36.25
N VAL A 7 -21.90 23.09 35.23
CA VAL A 7 -21.34 23.84 34.10
C VAL A 7 -22.53 24.49 33.37
N ASP A 8 -22.59 25.82 33.39
CA ASP A 8 -23.58 26.58 32.63
C ASP A 8 -23.14 26.64 31.14
N PRO A 9 -23.85 25.97 30.22
CA PRO A 9 -23.53 25.96 28.80
C PRO A 9 -23.62 27.35 28.15
N ASP A 10 -24.34 28.28 28.77
CA ASP A 10 -24.49 29.64 28.27
C ASP A 10 -23.37 30.57 28.72
N SER A 11 -22.56 30.14 29.69
CA SER A 11 -21.44 30.94 30.18
C SER A 11 -20.37 31.15 29.09
N ILE A 12 -19.85 32.39 29.00
CA ILE A 12 -18.75 32.74 28.09
C ILE A 12 -17.54 31.83 28.33
N ARG A 13 -17.27 31.50 29.61
CA ARG A 13 -16.17 30.61 30.00
C ARG A 13 -16.31 29.22 29.40
N PHE A 14 -17.50 28.63 29.45
CA PHE A 14 -17.76 27.33 28.84
C PHE A 14 -17.55 27.37 27.32
N LYS A 15 -18.13 28.38 26.64
CA LYS A 15 -18.02 28.52 25.18
C LYS A 15 -16.57 28.68 24.74
N GLY A 16 -15.79 29.49 25.45
CA GLY A 16 -14.36 29.65 25.20
C GLY A 16 -13.55 28.38 25.43
N GLN A 17 -13.82 27.64 26.51
CA GLN A 17 -13.16 26.35 26.78
C GLN A 17 -13.54 25.28 25.76
N PHE A 18 -14.80 25.26 25.31
CA PHE A 18 -15.28 24.34 24.30
C PHE A 18 -14.61 24.60 22.95
N LEU A 19 -14.55 25.87 22.51
CA LEU A 19 -13.84 26.25 21.28
C LEU A 19 -12.34 25.93 21.36
N ALA A 20 -11.69 26.24 22.49
CA ALA A 20 -10.29 25.88 22.70
C ALA A 20 -10.07 24.36 22.61
N GLY A 21 -11.00 23.57 23.16
CA GLY A 21 -11.00 22.11 23.01
C GLY A 21 -11.12 21.66 21.56
N GLN A 22 -12.06 22.24 20.81
CA GLN A 22 -12.22 21.97 19.38
C GLN A 22 -10.96 22.29 18.58
N LEU A 23 -10.32 23.43 18.83
CA LEU A 23 -9.08 23.80 18.14
C LEU A 23 -7.91 22.89 18.53
N SER A 24 -7.86 22.42 19.78
CA SER A 24 -6.88 21.42 20.21
C SER A 24 -7.08 20.07 19.52
N ILE A 25 -8.33 19.64 19.33
CA ILE A 25 -8.67 18.42 18.59
C ILE A 25 -8.27 18.59 17.12
N LEU A 26 -8.60 19.72 16.49
CA LEU A 26 -8.21 20.03 15.12
C LEU A 26 -6.69 19.96 14.93
N SER A 27 -5.93 20.59 15.82
CA SER A 27 -4.47 20.51 15.81
C SER A 27 -3.97 19.07 15.93
N SER A 28 -4.59 18.26 16.79
CA SER A 28 -4.21 16.86 16.98
C SER A 28 -4.52 16.03 15.73
N PHE A 29 -5.66 16.27 15.08
CA PHE A 29 -6.03 15.60 13.84
C PHE A 29 -5.06 15.92 12.71
N CYS A 30 -4.64 17.18 12.56
CA CYS A 30 -3.62 17.56 11.58
C CYS A 30 -2.30 16.82 11.83
N THR A 31 -1.83 16.76 13.08
CA THR A 31 -0.59 16.04 13.43
C THR A 31 -0.73 14.55 13.15
N MET A 32 -1.82 13.92 13.59
CA MET A 32 -2.04 12.49 13.38
C MET A 32 -2.18 12.14 11.90
N ALA A 33 -2.89 12.96 11.11
CA ALA A 33 -3.01 12.77 9.67
C ALA A 33 -1.64 12.86 9.00
N ASN A 34 -0.84 13.86 9.35
CA ASN A 34 0.52 14.01 8.85
C ASN A 34 1.42 12.80 9.21
N ASP A 35 1.36 12.33 10.46
CA ASP A 35 2.16 11.18 10.90
C ASP A 35 1.72 9.88 10.23
N ALA A 36 0.41 9.66 10.11
CA ALA A 36 -0.16 8.50 9.40
C ALA A 36 0.25 8.51 7.93
N MET A 37 0.19 9.67 7.29
CA MET A 37 0.63 9.86 5.91
C MET A 37 2.12 9.58 5.72
N ASN A 38 2.97 10.18 6.54
CA ASN A 38 4.42 9.99 6.45
C ASN A 38 4.82 8.53 6.72
N THR A 39 4.18 7.89 7.70
CA THR A 39 4.41 6.47 8.01
C THR A 39 3.98 5.58 6.85
N SER A 40 2.80 5.80 6.31
CA SER A 40 2.25 5.01 5.19
C SER A 40 3.07 5.19 3.93
N LEU A 41 3.54 6.41 3.65
CA LEU A 41 4.41 6.71 2.53
C LEU A 41 5.78 6.04 2.69
N ALA A 42 6.38 6.09 3.89
CA ALA A 42 7.65 5.43 4.16
C ALA A 42 7.56 3.90 3.95
N LEU A 43 6.46 3.28 4.39
CA LEU A 43 6.19 1.86 4.13
C LEU A 43 6.01 1.59 2.64
N PHE A 44 5.19 2.40 1.95
CA PHE A 44 4.93 2.26 0.51
C PHE A 44 6.22 2.34 -0.32
N VAL A 45 7.07 3.34 -0.07
CA VAL A 45 8.36 3.50 -0.77
C VAL A 45 9.33 2.36 -0.44
N GLY A 46 9.23 1.77 0.76
CA GLY A 46 9.99 0.58 1.13
C GLY A 46 9.51 -0.72 0.47
N THR A 47 8.31 -0.74 -0.12
CA THR A 47 7.79 -1.92 -0.81
C THR A 47 8.29 -2.03 -2.25
N GLN A 48 8.53 -3.25 -2.71
CA GLN A 48 8.89 -3.50 -4.11
C GLN A 48 7.64 -3.65 -4.96
N PHE A 49 7.60 -2.92 -6.08
CA PHE A 49 6.59 -3.12 -7.10
C PHE A 49 6.92 -4.34 -7.95
N ILE A 50 6.08 -5.38 -7.89
CA ILE A 50 6.27 -6.64 -8.62
C ILE A 50 5.23 -6.75 -9.73
N ALA A 51 5.68 -6.87 -10.96
CA ALA A 51 4.85 -7.17 -12.12
C ALA A 51 5.29 -8.51 -12.74
N SER A 52 4.33 -9.34 -13.15
CA SER A 52 4.61 -10.63 -13.80
C SER A 52 5.16 -10.50 -15.22
N GLN A 53 4.96 -9.32 -15.82
CA GLN A 53 5.40 -8.97 -17.16
C GLN A 53 5.77 -7.49 -17.20
N ILE A 54 6.63 -7.10 -18.15
CA ILE A 54 6.96 -5.69 -18.37
C ILE A 54 5.68 -4.95 -18.78
N LEU A 55 5.33 -3.92 -18.02
CA LEU A 55 4.19 -3.05 -18.29
C LEU A 55 4.63 -1.96 -19.27
N THR A 56 3.71 -1.52 -20.14
CA THR A 56 3.92 -0.27 -20.89
C THR A 56 3.91 0.93 -19.94
N ASN A 57 4.44 2.08 -20.40
CA ASN A 57 4.40 3.31 -19.59
C ASN A 57 2.98 3.66 -19.12
N ASP A 58 2.00 3.58 -20.01
CA ASP A 58 0.60 3.88 -19.66
C ASP A 58 0.03 2.89 -18.63
N GLN A 59 0.34 1.59 -18.76
CA GLN A 59 -0.09 0.57 -17.82
C GLN A 59 0.55 0.74 -16.45
N PHE A 60 1.86 1.03 -16.42
CA PHE A 60 2.60 1.34 -15.19
C PHE A 60 2.00 2.56 -14.49
N GLN A 61 1.79 3.67 -15.21
CA GLN A 61 1.20 4.88 -14.65
C GLN A 61 -0.21 4.64 -14.12
N ALA A 62 -1.05 3.94 -14.87
CA ALA A 62 -2.41 3.61 -14.43
C ALA A 62 -2.39 2.77 -13.15
N GLN A 63 -1.49 1.78 -13.06
CA GLN A 63 -1.39 0.90 -11.90
C GLN A 63 -0.83 1.64 -10.67
N ILE A 64 0.22 2.46 -10.83
CA ILE A 64 0.77 3.26 -9.75
C ILE A 64 -0.26 4.26 -9.24
N ASN A 65 -0.91 5.01 -10.14
CA ASN A 65 -1.94 5.97 -9.76
C ASN A 65 -3.11 5.31 -9.02
N LYS A 66 -3.55 4.14 -9.48
CA LYS A 66 -4.58 3.35 -8.79
C LYS A 66 -4.12 2.91 -7.40
N THR A 67 -2.89 2.41 -7.29
CA THR A 67 -2.34 1.91 -6.02
C THR A 67 -2.19 3.03 -4.99
N VAL A 68 -1.65 4.19 -5.41
CA VAL A 68 -1.52 5.38 -4.57
C VAL A 68 -2.90 5.91 -4.16
N SER A 69 -3.87 5.92 -5.07
CA SER A 69 -5.24 6.35 -4.74
C SER A 69 -5.91 5.42 -3.72
N LEU A 70 -5.68 4.10 -3.84
CA LEU A 70 -6.17 3.12 -2.86
C LEU A 70 -5.50 3.29 -1.49
N LEU A 71 -4.21 3.60 -1.46
CA LEU A 71 -3.48 3.89 -0.22
C LEU A 71 -4.13 5.08 0.52
N PHE A 72 -4.38 6.19 -0.16
CA PHE A 72 -4.98 7.36 0.46
C PHE A 72 -6.41 7.09 0.94
N LEU A 73 -7.19 6.36 0.15
CA LEU A 73 -8.54 5.95 0.53
C LEU A 73 -8.54 5.06 1.77
N ASP A 74 -7.58 4.14 1.88
CA ASP A 74 -7.44 3.26 3.04
C ASP A 74 -7.08 4.04 4.32
N ILE A 75 -6.13 4.99 4.24
CA ILE A 75 -5.75 5.84 5.36
C ILE A 75 -6.94 6.67 5.83
N SER A 76 -7.63 7.35 4.91
CA SER A 76 -8.81 8.17 5.21
C SER A 76 -9.93 7.34 5.84
N LEU A 77 -10.25 6.19 5.25
CA LEU A 77 -11.29 5.30 5.76
C LEU A 77 -10.96 4.77 7.16
N SER A 78 -9.71 4.37 7.40
CA SER A 78 -9.26 3.89 8.70
C SER A 78 -9.38 4.99 9.79
N PHE A 79 -8.97 6.21 9.46
CA PHE A 79 -9.13 7.37 10.34
C PHE A 79 -10.60 7.64 10.66
N ARG A 80 -11.45 7.65 9.62
CA ARG A 80 -12.88 7.88 9.77
C ARG A 80 -13.55 6.83 10.64
N GLN A 81 -13.23 5.57 10.42
CA GLN A 81 -13.74 4.47 11.22
C GLN A 81 -13.33 4.60 12.69
N ALA A 82 -12.08 4.94 12.98
CA ALA A 82 -11.61 5.13 14.36
C ALA A 82 -12.41 6.22 15.10
N ILE A 83 -12.73 7.31 14.41
CA ILE A 83 -13.57 8.38 14.95
C ILE A 83 -15.02 7.92 15.15
N ASP A 84 -15.64 7.31 14.14
CA ASP A 84 -17.02 6.84 14.25
C ASP A 84 -17.17 5.81 15.38
N TYR A 85 -16.16 4.94 15.60
CA TYR A 85 -16.11 4.04 16.75
C TYR A 85 -16.02 4.78 18.08
N LEU A 86 -15.17 5.80 18.17
CA LEU A 86 -15.03 6.61 19.38
C LEU A 86 -16.35 7.32 19.73
N GLU A 87 -16.99 7.93 18.74
CA GLU A 87 -18.31 8.57 18.88
C GLU A 87 -19.37 7.58 19.35
N ALA A 88 -19.45 6.41 18.71
CA ALA A 88 -20.38 5.36 19.09
C ALA A 88 -20.17 4.84 20.51
N ILE A 89 -18.91 4.69 20.96
CA ILE A 89 -18.60 4.28 22.34
C ILE A 89 -19.03 5.36 23.33
N ILE A 90 -18.71 6.63 23.08
CA ILE A 90 -19.06 7.73 23.97
C ILE A 90 -20.58 7.89 24.07
N HIS A 91 -21.27 7.92 22.94
CA HIS A 91 -22.72 8.10 22.89
C HIS A 91 -23.45 6.87 23.44
N GLY A 92 -23.10 5.67 22.98
CA GLY A 92 -23.77 4.41 23.35
C GLY A 92 -23.64 4.07 24.83
N ASN A 93 -22.56 4.50 25.49
CA ASN A 93 -22.36 4.32 26.93
C ASN A 93 -22.73 5.57 27.76
N ALA A 94 -23.29 6.61 27.12
CA ALA A 94 -23.62 7.88 27.77
C ALA A 94 -22.44 8.47 28.57
N ILE A 95 -21.21 8.32 28.06
CA ILE A 95 -20.00 8.83 28.72
C ILE A 95 -20.06 10.35 28.71
N MET A 96 -20.06 10.94 29.90
CA MET A 96 -20.11 12.38 30.07
C MET A 96 -18.80 13.03 29.58
N SER A 97 -18.92 14.05 28.73
CA SER A 97 -17.76 14.85 28.32
C SER A 97 -17.21 15.63 29.51
N SER A 98 -15.90 15.94 29.50
CA SER A 98 -15.28 16.79 30.52
C SER A 98 -15.92 18.18 30.61
N TYR A 99 -16.57 18.63 29.53
CA TYR A 99 -17.30 19.87 29.44
C TYR A 99 -18.76 19.76 29.95
N MET A 100 -19.26 18.56 30.24
CA MET A 100 -20.69 18.30 30.54
C MET A 100 -21.64 18.80 29.44
N SER A 101 -21.14 18.84 28.20
CA SER A 101 -21.87 19.33 27.02
C SER A 101 -22.88 18.32 26.49
N ASN A 102 -22.72 17.03 26.77
CA ASN A 102 -23.68 15.98 26.39
C ASN A 102 -24.60 15.57 27.54
N TRP A 103 -24.05 15.40 28.75
CA TRP A 103 -24.77 15.03 29.96
C TRP A 103 -24.36 15.97 31.10
N GLN A 104 -25.33 16.36 31.93
CA GLN A 104 -25.09 17.25 33.07
C GLN A 104 -25.73 16.68 34.34
N PHE A 105 -25.11 16.97 35.49
CA PHE A 105 -25.66 16.61 36.78
C PHE A 105 -26.83 17.51 37.17
N ILE A 106 -27.87 16.92 37.75
CA ILE A 106 -28.98 17.62 38.36
C ILE A 106 -28.89 17.43 39.87
N VAL A 107 -28.74 18.53 40.59
CA VAL A 107 -28.85 18.56 42.05
C VAL A 107 -30.26 19.01 42.39
N ASN A 108 -31.03 18.18 43.09
CA ASN A 108 -32.35 18.59 43.57
C ASN A 108 -32.18 19.25 44.96
N PRO A 109 -32.38 20.58 45.09
CA PRO A 109 -32.12 21.28 46.34
C PRO A 109 -33.09 20.92 47.49
N SER A 110 -34.22 20.27 47.18
CA SER A 110 -35.31 20.04 48.14
C SER A 110 -35.42 18.59 48.66
N ALA A 111 -34.60 17.67 48.17
CA ALA A 111 -34.57 16.28 48.65
C ALA A 111 -33.22 16.01 49.29
N ASN A 112 -33.21 15.51 50.54
CA ASN A 112 -32.04 14.95 51.20
C ASN A 112 -31.14 14.22 50.17
N ALA A 113 -30.04 14.88 49.77
CA ALA A 113 -29.33 14.67 48.51
C ALA A 113 -28.58 13.33 48.46
N ARG A 114 -29.32 12.22 48.39
CA ARG A 114 -28.78 10.86 48.38
C ARG A 114 -28.55 10.29 46.99
N PHE A 115 -29.03 10.96 45.94
CA PHE A 115 -28.89 10.50 44.57
C PHE A 115 -28.47 11.65 43.65
N ILE A 116 -27.37 11.45 42.94
CA ILE A 116 -26.95 12.31 41.84
C ILE A 116 -27.65 11.79 40.59
N ARG A 117 -28.42 12.64 39.91
CA ARG A 117 -29.05 12.30 38.63
C ARG A 117 -28.34 13.02 37.50
N THR A 118 -28.35 12.43 36.32
CA THR A 118 -27.92 13.08 35.09
C THR A 118 -29.12 13.33 34.18
N ARG A 119 -29.03 14.36 33.33
CA ARG A 119 -29.91 14.55 32.18
C ARG A 119 -29.08 14.82 30.93
N PRO A 120 -29.59 14.45 29.75
CA PRO A 120 -28.99 14.89 28.51
C PRO A 120 -29.16 16.39 28.35
N VAL A 121 -28.15 17.02 27.74
CA VAL A 121 -28.22 18.41 27.28
C VAL A 121 -29.02 18.47 25.99
N TRP A 122 -29.66 19.61 25.75
CA TRP A 122 -30.46 19.87 24.57
C TRP A 122 -29.87 21.04 23.79
N TYR A 123 -29.72 20.86 22.48
CA TYR A 123 -29.28 21.88 21.54
C TYR A 123 -30.45 22.13 20.58
N GLY A 124 -31.24 23.17 20.86
CA GLY A 124 -32.50 23.43 20.17
C GLY A 124 -33.53 22.33 20.47
N ASN A 125 -34.04 21.68 19.44
CA ASN A 125 -34.96 20.55 19.54
C ASN A 125 -34.25 19.17 19.56
N CYS A 126 -32.91 19.15 19.58
CA CYS A 126 -32.12 17.93 19.50
C CYS A 126 -31.53 17.56 20.87
N SER A 127 -31.74 16.32 21.33
CA SER A 127 -31.25 15.82 22.62
C SER A 127 -30.00 14.97 22.46
N CYS A 128 -29.00 15.21 23.31
CA CYS A 128 -27.76 14.42 23.34
C CYS A 128 -27.93 12.95 23.76
N ALA A 129 -29.10 12.56 24.26
CA ALA A 129 -29.45 11.15 24.48
C ALA A 129 -29.93 10.45 23.20
N SER A 130 -30.42 11.22 22.23
CA SER A 130 -30.96 10.69 20.97
C SER A 130 -29.96 10.74 19.82
N SER A 131 -29.04 11.72 19.84
CA SER A 131 -28.03 11.92 18.82
C SER A 131 -26.85 12.67 19.42
N ASP A 132 -25.63 12.19 19.16
CA ASP A 132 -24.38 12.87 19.46
C ASP A 132 -24.06 14.01 18.49
N LYS A 133 -24.77 14.07 17.36
CA LYS A 133 -24.60 15.07 16.31
C LYS A 133 -25.37 16.37 16.56
N CYS A 134 -26.11 16.49 17.65
CA CYS A 134 -26.86 17.72 17.94
C CYS A 134 -25.90 18.91 18.08
N SER A 135 -26.17 19.98 17.34
CA SER A 135 -25.36 21.18 17.29
C SER A 135 -26.20 22.44 17.10
N LEU A 136 -25.64 23.59 17.49
CA LEU A 136 -26.16 24.92 17.27
C LEU A 136 -25.02 25.87 16.87
N PRO A 137 -25.32 26.97 16.15
CA PRO A 137 -24.35 28.03 15.92
C PRO A 137 -23.77 28.53 17.24
N MET A 138 -22.45 28.65 17.31
CA MET A 138 -21.79 29.20 18.47
C MET A 138 -22.07 30.71 18.52
N SER A 139 -22.73 31.13 19.60
CA SER A 139 -22.93 32.54 19.90
C SER A 139 -22.36 32.93 21.26
N ILE A 140 -21.49 33.95 21.25
CA ILE A 140 -20.90 34.57 22.44
C ILE A 140 -21.44 35.98 22.52
N THR A 141 -21.99 36.37 23.68
CA THR A 141 -22.57 37.72 23.89
C THR A 141 -23.60 38.13 22.81
N ASN A 142 -24.46 37.20 22.39
CA ASN A 142 -25.46 37.37 21.30
C ASN A 142 -24.89 37.63 19.90
N ILE A 143 -23.58 37.46 19.70
CA ILE A 143 -22.93 37.51 18.39
C ILE A 143 -22.73 36.08 17.93
N SER A 144 -23.20 35.72 16.73
CA SER A 144 -22.99 34.41 16.13
C SER A 144 -21.76 34.42 15.25
N PHE A 145 -20.98 33.35 15.29
CA PHE A 145 -19.76 33.22 14.48
C PHE A 145 -19.98 32.24 13.33
N PRO A 146 -19.83 32.68 12.06
CA PRO A 146 -19.96 31.81 10.90
C PRO A 146 -19.03 30.60 10.99
N GLY A 147 -19.57 29.42 10.69
CA GLY A 147 -18.82 28.17 10.70
C GLY A 147 -18.57 27.54 12.06
N LEU A 148 -18.66 28.27 13.17
CA LEU A 148 -18.41 27.73 14.50
C LEU A 148 -19.69 27.14 15.10
N LEU A 149 -19.62 25.88 15.53
CA LEU A 149 -20.73 25.19 16.17
C LEU A 149 -20.39 24.75 17.60
N ILE A 150 -21.42 24.65 18.42
CA ILE A 150 -21.40 24.04 19.75
C ILE A 150 -22.44 22.92 19.82
N GLY A 151 -22.17 21.86 20.59
CA GLY A 151 -23.07 20.71 20.61
C GLY A 151 -22.66 19.66 21.63
N CYS A 152 -23.25 18.47 21.52
CA CYS A 152 -23.10 17.42 22.54
C CYS A 152 -21.65 17.05 22.83
N LEU A 153 -20.85 16.85 21.79
CA LEU A 153 -19.45 16.46 21.90
C LEU A 153 -18.59 17.38 21.04
N PRO A 154 -17.42 17.84 21.53
CA PRO A 154 -16.53 18.70 20.76
C PRO A 154 -16.13 18.14 19.40
N LEU A 155 -15.94 16.82 19.31
CA LEU A 155 -15.43 16.13 18.13
C LEU A 155 -16.43 16.08 16.96
N PRO A 156 -17.63 15.47 17.06
CA PRO A 156 -18.60 15.44 15.96
C PRO A 156 -19.03 16.86 15.55
N VAL A 157 -19.10 17.77 16.52
CA VAL A 157 -19.46 19.18 16.26
C VAL A 157 -18.33 19.91 15.54
N LEU A 158 -17.07 19.62 15.85
CA LEU A 158 -15.92 20.14 15.09
C LEU A 158 -16.01 19.69 13.64
N LEU A 159 -16.28 18.41 13.37
CA LEU A 159 -16.38 17.89 11.99
C LEU A 159 -17.56 18.52 11.22
N GLN A 160 -18.64 18.93 11.91
CA GLN A 160 -19.75 19.69 11.31
C GLN A 160 -19.43 21.18 11.12
N SER A 161 -18.46 21.72 11.87
CA SER A 161 -18.07 23.13 11.79
C SER A 161 -17.28 23.41 10.50
N THR A 162 -17.15 24.68 10.16
CA THR A 162 -16.29 25.17 9.07
C THR A 162 -15.25 26.14 9.63
N LEU A 163 -14.24 26.46 8.83
CA LEU A 163 -13.21 27.44 9.19
C LEU A 163 -13.54 28.86 8.71
N GLU A 164 -14.78 29.13 8.30
CA GLU A 164 -15.18 30.37 7.63
C GLU A 164 -14.76 31.63 8.39
N CYS A 165 -14.99 31.68 9.72
CA CYS A 165 -14.56 32.81 10.54
C CYS A 165 -13.04 33.02 10.55
N PHE A 166 -12.24 31.96 10.42
CA PHE A 166 -10.77 32.05 10.41
C PHE A 166 -10.20 32.60 9.10
N TYR A 167 -10.97 32.59 8.02
CA TYR A 167 -10.63 33.24 6.75
C TYR A 167 -11.03 34.73 6.69
N ASN A 168 -11.72 35.24 7.72
CA ASN A 168 -12.20 36.62 7.77
C ASN A 168 -11.63 37.37 8.99
N GLN A 169 -10.75 38.35 8.74
CA GLN A 169 -10.10 39.12 9.81
C GLN A 169 -11.11 39.79 10.76
N ALA A 170 -12.18 40.39 10.25
CA ALA A 170 -13.18 41.07 11.08
C ALA A 170 -13.93 40.07 12.00
N CYS A 171 -14.20 38.87 11.49
CA CYS A 171 -14.80 37.80 12.30
C CYS A 171 -13.84 37.34 13.40
N LEU A 172 -12.59 37.08 13.04
CA LEU A 172 -11.54 36.64 13.95
C LEU A 172 -11.26 37.67 15.05
N ASP A 173 -11.23 38.97 14.72
CA ASP A 173 -11.06 40.07 15.66
C ASP A 173 -12.24 40.14 16.65
N THR A 174 -13.46 39.97 16.14
CA THR A 174 -14.67 39.94 16.97
C THR A 174 -14.69 38.72 17.89
N LEU A 175 -14.28 37.55 17.37
CA LEU A 175 -14.18 36.31 18.14
C LEU A 175 -13.14 36.46 19.25
N HIS A 176 -11.98 37.03 18.93
CA HIS A 176 -10.94 37.33 19.89
C HIS A 176 -11.43 38.28 20.99
N TYR A 177 -12.10 39.36 20.62
CA TYR A 177 -12.73 40.32 21.55
C TYR A 177 -13.73 39.62 22.48
N ALA A 178 -14.60 38.75 21.94
CA ALA A 178 -15.66 38.12 22.69
C ALA A 178 -15.14 37.09 23.72
N LEU A 179 -13.96 36.52 23.46
CA LEU A 179 -13.34 35.49 24.30
C LEU A 179 -12.36 36.05 25.34
N PHE A 180 -11.65 37.14 25.01
CA PHE A 180 -10.58 37.69 25.83
C PHE A 180 -10.88 39.13 26.24
N ASP A 181 -10.86 39.40 27.55
CA ASP A 181 -10.95 40.75 28.08
C ASP A 181 -9.69 41.55 27.71
N HIS A 182 -9.87 42.77 27.17
CA HIS A 182 -8.88 43.66 26.53
C HIS A 182 -7.59 43.90 27.31
N LYS A 183 -7.63 43.65 28.62
CA LYS A 183 -6.55 44.02 29.54
C LYS A 183 -5.36 43.05 29.54
N LYS A 184 -5.41 41.94 28.80
CA LYS A 184 -4.44 40.83 28.97
C LYS A 184 -3.64 40.38 27.73
N MET A 185 -3.73 40.99 26.55
CA MET A 185 -3.10 40.38 25.36
C MET A 185 -2.23 41.25 24.44
N LYS A 186 -1.29 40.54 23.80
CA LYS A 186 0.00 41.01 23.25
C LYS A 186 0.11 40.88 21.71
N SER A 187 -0.83 40.21 21.05
CA SER A 187 -0.91 40.11 19.57
C SER A 187 -2.30 39.63 19.12
N LEU A 188 -2.86 40.28 18.11
CA LEU A 188 -4.12 39.90 17.48
C LEU A 188 -3.86 38.74 16.49
N PRO A 189 -4.71 37.71 16.42
CA PRO A 189 -4.53 36.62 15.47
C PRO A 189 -4.74 37.13 14.03
N THR A 190 -4.04 36.52 13.07
CA THR A 190 -4.15 36.86 11.64
C THR A 190 -5.00 35.82 10.93
N SER A 191 -5.88 36.28 10.05
CA SER A 191 -6.71 35.42 9.21
C SER A 191 -5.88 34.55 8.27
N LEU A 192 -6.43 33.37 7.95
CA LEU A 192 -5.85 32.38 7.03
C LEU A 192 -5.98 32.85 5.58
N MET A 193 -5.34 33.96 5.17
CA MET A 193 -5.44 34.49 3.79
C MET A 193 -4.66 33.67 2.74
N MET A 194 -4.33 32.41 3.01
CA MET A 194 -3.58 31.55 2.10
C MET A 194 -4.49 30.89 1.07
N SER A 195 -3.95 30.65 -0.13
CA SER A 195 -4.61 29.84 -1.14
C SER A 195 -4.69 28.39 -0.68
N SER A 196 -5.91 27.93 -0.39
CA SER A 196 -6.26 26.54 -0.15
C SER A 196 -7.15 26.06 -1.30
N HIS A 197 -7.10 24.77 -1.62
CA HIS A 197 -8.08 24.18 -2.54
C HIS A 197 -9.43 23.95 -1.87
N PHE A 198 -9.48 23.94 -0.54
CA PHE A 198 -10.73 23.90 0.22
C PHE A 198 -11.38 25.29 0.23
N LEU A 199 -12.69 25.30 0.01
CA LEU A 199 -13.48 26.52 0.17
C LEU A 199 -13.56 26.91 1.66
N PRO A 200 -13.62 28.20 2.02
CA PRO A 200 -13.74 28.62 3.42
C PRO A 200 -14.97 28.08 4.16
N ASN A 201 -16.04 27.76 3.42
CA ASN A 201 -17.27 27.17 3.94
C ASN A 201 -17.30 25.63 3.87
N ALA A 202 -16.19 24.98 3.45
CA ALA A 202 -16.06 23.54 3.53
C ALA A 202 -16.10 23.09 5.00
N SER A 203 -16.80 21.99 5.25
CA SER A 203 -16.83 21.40 6.59
C SER A 203 -15.45 20.85 6.95
N ILE A 204 -15.09 20.93 8.23
CA ILE A 204 -13.87 20.31 8.72
C ILE A 204 -13.94 18.80 8.52
N GLY A 205 -15.12 18.19 8.54
CA GLY A 205 -15.35 16.79 8.16
C GLY A 205 -14.89 16.48 6.73
N SER A 206 -15.26 17.29 5.74
CA SER A 206 -14.78 17.09 4.36
C SER A 206 -13.28 17.30 4.22
N ILE A 207 -12.70 18.27 4.94
CA ILE A 207 -11.25 18.48 4.96
C ILE A 207 -10.54 17.29 5.61
N PHE A 208 -11.12 16.75 6.68
CA PHE A 208 -10.65 15.56 7.40
C PHE A 208 -10.70 14.30 6.53
N ASP A 209 -11.77 14.11 5.75
CA ASP A 209 -11.91 12.97 4.83
C ASP A 209 -10.84 12.99 3.72
N GLU A 210 -10.27 14.17 3.43
CA GLU A 210 -9.12 14.37 2.53
C GLU A 210 -7.77 14.50 3.27
N LEU A 211 -7.74 14.10 4.55
CA LEU A 211 -6.56 14.08 5.43
C LEU A 211 -5.86 15.43 5.58
N PHE A 212 -6.58 16.54 5.40
CA PHE A 212 -6.05 17.90 5.43
C PHE A 212 -4.96 18.17 4.37
N VAL A 213 -4.88 17.37 3.31
CA VAL A 213 -3.79 17.49 2.32
C VAL A 213 -4.15 18.50 1.24
N GLU A 214 -3.35 19.56 1.14
CA GLU A 214 -3.56 20.64 0.18
C GLU A 214 -3.23 20.26 -1.27
N ASN A 215 -2.12 19.54 -1.48
CA ASN A 215 -1.65 19.17 -2.83
C ASN A 215 -0.84 17.88 -2.79
N TRP A 216 -1.02 17.06 -3.82
CA TRP A 216 -0.27 15.82 -4.04
C TRP A 216 0.66 15.95 -5.23
N LEU A 217 1.97 15.95 -4.98
CA LEU A 217 2.98 15.83 -6.03
C LEU A 217 3.22 14.33 -6.28
N ARG A 218 2.83 13.86 -7.48
CA ARG A 218 3.01 12.46 -7.90
C ARG A 218 4.10 12.42 -8.97
N GLU A 219 5.29 12.03 -8.57
CA GLU A 219 6.41 11.78 -9.47
C GLU A 219 6.70 10.29 -9.52
N TYR A 220 6.89 9.74 -10.72
CA TYR A 220 7.21 8.33 -10.94
C TYR A 220 8.26 8.20 -12.04
N ASP A 221 9.14 7.21 -11.89
CA ASP A 221 10.24 6.95 -12.80
C ASP A 221 9.99 5.62 -13.55
N TYR A 222 9.40 5.72 -14.75
CA TYR A 222 9.17 4.56 -15.60
C TYR A 222 10.49 3.96 -16.11
N GLU A 223 11.54 4.76 -16.29
CA GLU A 223 12.81 4.26 -16.80
C GLU A 223 13.51 3.40 -15.74
N ALA A 224 13.51 3.83 -14.48
CA ALA A 224 13.97 3.02 -13.36
C ALA A 224 13.20 1.70 -13.24
N PHE A 225 11.86 1.75 -13.37
CA PHE A 225 11.02 0.54 -13.41
C PHE A 225 11.43 -0.40 -14.56
N PHE A 226 11.52 0.13 -15.78
CA PHE A 226 11.85 -0.66 -16.96
C PHE A 226 13.23 -1.31 -16.85
N ARG A 227 14.24 -0.58 -16.33
CA ARG A 227 15.60 -1.11 -16.12
C ARG A 227 15.62 -2.19 -15.03
N ALA A 228 14.84 -2.05 -13.96
CA ALA A 228 14.74 -3.05 -12.90
C ALA A 228 14.01 -4.32 -13.35
N CYS A 229 13.02 -4.20 -14.24
CA CYS A 229 12.25 -5.33 -14.78
C CYS A 229 12.78 -5.88 -16.11
N GLY A 230 13.85 -5.30 -16.67
CA GLY A 230 14.43 -5.70 -17.94
C GLY A 230 15.00 -7.12 -17.90
N VAL A 231 14.63 -7.95 -18.87
CA VAL A 231 15.11 -9.32 -18.97
C VAL A 231 16.60 -9.32 -19.34
N SER A 232 17.43 -10.09 -18.64
CA SER A 232 18.87 -10.20 -18.92
C SER A 232 19.19 -10.92 -20.23
N MET A 233 18.26 -11.73 -20.76
CA MET A 233 18.40 -12.41 -22.04
C MET A 233 17.06 -12.52 -22.77
N CYS A 234 17.02 -12.06 -24.02
CA CYS A 234 15.89 -12.31 -24.91
C CYS A 234 16.03 -13.70 -25.54
N THR A 235 15.04 -14.56 -25.34
CA THR A 235 14.92 -15.84 -26.08
C THR A 235 13.98 -15.65 -27.25
N TYR A 236 14.49 -15.83 -28.46
CA TYR A 236 13.67 -15.91 -29.67
C TYR A 236 13.33 -17.38 -29.93
N ILE A 237 12.07 -17.68 -30.19
CA ILE A 237 11.65 -19.01 -30.63
C ILE A 237 11.49 -18.92 -32.15
N TYR A 238 12.41 -19.53 -32.90
CA TYR A 238 12.25 -19.68 -34.34
C TYR A 238 11.20 -20.75 -34.62
N SER A 239 9.95 -20.35 -34.82
CA SER A 239 8.91 -21.23 -35.36
C SER A 239 9.01 -21.29 -36.88
N THR A 240 10.04 -21.94 -37.41
CA THR A 240 10.01 -22.32 -38.83
C THR A 240 8.94 -23.39 -38.99
N ARG A 241 7.88 -23.11 -39.75
CA ARG A 241 6.97 -24.17 -40.21
C ARG A 241 7.78 -24.98 -41.23
N PRO A 242 8.17 -26.24 -40.94
CA PRO A 242 8.85 -27.02 -41.94
C PRO A 242 7.88 -27.21 -43.11
N ASP A 243 8.33 -26.86 -44.32
CA ASP A 243 7.56 -27.11 -45.53
C ASP A 243 7.23 -28.61 -45.59
N ILE A 244 5.97 -28.94 -45.84
CA ILE A 244 5.51 -30.33 -45.96
C ILE A 244 6.34 -31.08 -47.02
N LEU A 245 6.77 -30.38 -48.08
CA LEU A 245 7.68 -30.92 -49.09
C LEU A 245 9.06 -31.29 -48.52
N TYR A 246 9.59 -30.49 -47.60
CA TYR A 246 10.88 -30.77 -46.96
C TYR A 246 10.79 -32.01 -46.07
N VAL A 247 9.71 -32.15 -45.28
CA VAL A 247 9.51 -33.33 -44.42
C VAL A 247 9.36 -34.61 -45.26
N LEU A 248 8.56 -34.57 -46.33
CA LEU A 248 8.35 -35.73 -47.22
C LEU A 248 9.63 -36.15 -47.95
N THR A 249 10.38 -35.20 -48.50
CA THR A 249 11.63 -35.49 -49.19
C THR A 249 12.68 -36.08 -48.25
N THR A 250 12.72 -35.64 -47.00
CA THR A 250 13.62 -36.18 -45.97
C THR A 250 13.27 -37.65 -45.65
N ILE A 251 11.98 -37.98 -45.47
CA ILE A 251 11.53 -39.35 -45.19
C ILE A 251 11.84 -40.28 -46.37
N ILE A 252 11.53 -39.84 -47.59
CA ILE A 252 11.81 -40.61 -48.82
C ILE A 252 13.31 -40.84 -48.98
N GLY A 253 14.13 -39.81 -48.74
CA GLY A 253 15.59 -39.90 -48.79
C GLY A 253 16.16 -40.88 -47.75
N LEU A 254 15.57 -40.93 -46.55
CA LEU A 254 16.03 -41.81 -45.47
C LEU A 254 15.67 -43.27 -45.74
N ILE A 255 14.45 -43.56 -46.21
CA ILE A 255 14.02 -44.91 -46.60
C ILE A 255 14.83 -45.40 -47.81
N GLY A 256 14.99 -44.54 -48.82
CA GLY A 256 15.75 -44.86 -50.02
C GLY A 256 17.23 -45.11 -49.72
N GLY A 257 17.85 -44.19 -48.97
CA GLY A 257 19.25 -44.27 -48.59
C GLY A 257 19.56 -45.50 -47.73
N LEU A 258 18.70 -45.81 -46.75
CA LEU A 258 18.88 -46.98 -45.88
C LEU A 258 18.78 -48.30 -46.66
N THR A 259 17.86 -48.38 -47.63
CA THR A 259 17.68 -49.57 -48.46
C THR A 259 18.89 -49.82 -49.37
N VAL A 260 19.42 -48.76 -49.99
CA VAL A 260 20.63 -48.84 -50.83
C VAL A 260 21.85 -49.19 -49.98
N PHE A 261 22.01 -48.55 -48.82
CA PHE A 261 23.11 -48.80 -47.89
C PHE A 261 23.14 -50.25 -47.40
N LEU A 262 21.99 -50.80 -46.97
CA LEU A 262 21.89 -52.19 -46.54
C LEU A 262 22.20 -53.18 -47.68
N ARG A 263 21.74 -52.90 -48.91
CA ARG A 263 22.07 -53.75 -50.09
C ARG A 263 23.56 -53.83 -50.40
N ILE A 264 24.34 -52.80 -50.05
CA ILE A 264 25.79 -52.77 -50.27
C ILE A 264 26.54 -53.39 -49.08
N ILE A 265 26.14 -53.05 -47.84
CA ILE A 265 26.85 -53.51 -46.64
C ILE A 265 26.59 -54.99 -46.34
N CYS A 266 25.36 -55.49 -46.50
CA CYS A 266 25.04 -56.88 -46.20
C CYS A 266 25.92 -57.90 -46.98
N PRO A 267 26.10 -57.80 -48.31
CA PRO A 267 26.97 -58.75 -49.03
C PRO A 267 28.45 -58.61 -48.65
N LEU A 268 28.92 -57.39 -48.33
CA LEU A 268 30.29 -57.18 -47.84
C LEU A 268 30.52 -57.87 -46.48
N LEU A 269 29.57 -57.75 -45.56
CA LEU A 269 29.63 -58.41 -44.26
C LEU A 269 29.57 -59.94 -44.40
N VAL A 270 28.72 -60.46 -45.29
CA VAL A 270 28.63 -61.91 -45.54
C VAL A 270 29.92 -62.44 -46.19
N MET A 271 30.48 -61.71 -47.14
CA MET A 271 31.76 -62.07 -47.77
C MET A 271 32.91 -62.04 -46.77
N GLY A 272 32.98 -61.00 -45.92
CA GLY A 272 33.96 -60.91 -44.84
C GLY A 272 33.82 -62.04 -43.82
N TYR A 273 32.58 -62.38 -43.42
CA TYR A 273 32.30 -63.47 -42.49
C TYR A 273 32.72 -64.84 -43.05
N ASN A 274 32.40 -65.13 -44.31
CA ASN A 274 32.79 -66.38 -44.97
C ASN A 274 34.31 -66.48 -45.10
N HIS A 275 34.98 -65.39 -45.47
CA HIS A 275 36.45 -65.35 -45.52
C HIS A 275 37.08 -65.60 -44.14
N LEU A 276 36.45 -65.10 -43.07
CA LEU A 276 36.89 -65.34 -41.69
C LEU A 276 36.73 -66.83 -41.31
N ILE A 277 35.60 -67.44 -41.66
CA ILE A 277 35.36 -68.87 -41.43
C ILE A 277 36.34 -69.76 -42.21
N ASP A 278 36.60 -69.45 -43.48
CA ASP A 278 37.54 -70.21 -44.31
C ASP A 278 38.97 -70.10 -43.79
N PHE A 279 39.36 -68.92 -43.29
CA PHE A 279 40.63 -68.72 -42.59
C PHE A 279 40.75 -69.61 -41.34
N PHE A 280 39.68 -69.72 -40.54
CA PHE A 280 39.68 -70.59 -39.35
C PHE A 280 39.56 -72.10 -39.68
N ARG A 281 38.88 -72.49 -40.77
CA ARG A 281 38.78 -73.90 -41.21
C ARG A 281 40.08 -74.46 -41.79
N ASN A 282 40.88 -73.65 -42.46
CA ASN A 282 42.19 -74.07 -42.99
C ASN A 282 43.30 -74.19 -41.92
N GLY A 283 43.05 -73.73 -40.68
CA GLY A 283 43.97 -73.85 -39.55
C GLY A 283 43.95 -75.18 -38.79
N ARG A 284 43.16 -76.20 -39.21
CA ARG A 284 43.04 -77.50 -38.52
C ARG A 284 43.07 -78.72 -39.48
N ARG A 285 44.19 -78.95 -40.16
CA ARG A 285 44.57 -80.28 -40.71
C ARG A 285 46.03 -80.63 -40.34
N THR A 286 46.15 -81.41 -39.26
CA THR A 286 47.07 -82.52 -38.95
C THR A 286 48.54 -82.53 -39.46
N VAL A 287 49.44 -82.58 -38.47
CA VAL A 287 50.89 -82.95 -38.39
C VAL A 287 51.09 -84.49 -38.46
N PRO A 288 52.29 -85.15 -38.62
CA PRO A 288 53.67 -84.79 -39.08
C PRO A 288 54.33 -85.77 -40.12
N LEU A 289 55.51 -85.43 -40.66
CA LEU A 289 56.78 -86.17 -40.40
C LEU A 289 58.03 -85.34 -40.78
N TYR A 290 59.00 -85.32 -39.84
CA TYR A 290 60.42 -84.88 -39.82
C TYR A 290 61.16 -84.68 -41.17
N THR A 291 62.14 -83.77 -41.35
CA THR A 291 63.39 -83.50 -40.59
C THR A 291 64.06 -82.14 -40.95
N LEU A 292 64.61 -81.43 -39.92
CA LEU A 292 65.96 -80.80 -39.78
C LEU A 292 66.48 -79.74 -40.82
N PRO A 293 67.47 -78.87 -40.49
CA PRO A 293 67.36 -77.67 -39.61
C PRO A 293 68.14 -76.43 -40.16
N VAL A 294 68.27 -75.41 -39.30
CA VAL A 294 69.46 -74.52 -39.10
C VAL A 294 69.34 -73.04 -39.52
N GLN A 295 69.27 -72.19 -38.47
CA GLN A 295 69.90 -70.85 -38.30
C GLN A 295 69.34 -69.59 -39.01
N PRO A 296 69.71 -68.36 -38.55
CA PRO A 296 69.49 -67.86 -37.19
C PRO A 296 69.06 -66.35 -37.15
N SER A 297 68.61 -65.94 -35.97
CA SER A 297 69.04 -64.73 -35.22
C SER A 297 68.81 -63.31 -35.83
N VAL A 298 68.08 -62.42 -35.13
CA VAL A 298 68.61 -61.41 -34.13
C VAL A 298 68.62 -60.01 -34.80
N VAL A 299 68.30 -58.85 -34.20
CA VAL A 299 68.05 -58.34 -32.83
C VAL A 299 67.37 -56.95 -33.00
N VAL A 300 66.34 -56.58 -32.21
CA VAL A 300 66.36 -55.75 -30.97
C VAL A 300 66.84 -54.30 -31.26
N ALA A 301 66.12 -53.22 -30.93
CA ALA A 301 65.79 -52.62 -29.61
C ALA A 301 65.13 -51.23 -29.92
N SER A 302 64.46 -50.44 -29.07
CA SER A 302 64.07 -50.47 -27.66
C SER A 302 63.45 -49.10 -27.25
N ILE A 303 62.58 -49.08 -26.21
CA ILE A 303 62.53 -48.12 -25.07
C ILE A 303 61.99 -46.68 -25.34
N SER A 304 61.22 -45.98 -24.49
CA SER A 304 60.49 -46.24 -23.23
C SER A 304 59.71 -44.96 -22.79
N THR A 305 58.59 -45.13 -22.07
CA THR A 305 58.09 -44.42 -20.84
C THR A 305 58.30 -42.91 -20.65
N SER A 306 57.53 -42.10 -19.92
CA SER A 306 56.25 -42.10 -19.17
C SER A 306 56.31 -40.79 -18.33
N ALA A 307 55.19 -40.14 -17.99
CA ALA A 307 54.96 -39.54 -16.65
C ALA A 307 53.61 -38.78 -16.61
N ASN A 308 52.82 -39.08 -15.58
CA ASN A 308 51.64 -38.32 -15.13
C ASN A 308 52.05 -37.30 -14.07
N ILE A 309 51.36 -36.16 -13.97
CA ILE A 309 51.18 -35.39 -12.72
C ILE A 309 49.81 -34.70 -12.70
N SER A 310 49.13 -34.85 -11.54
CA SER A 310 47.95 -34.17 -10.95
C SER A 310 46.64 -34.12 -11.73
#